data_AF-A0A9D2EFL9-F1
#
_entry.id   AF-A0A9D2EFL9-F1
#
_cell.length_a   1.000
_cell.length_b   1.000
_cell.length_c   1.000
_cell.angle_alpha   90.00
_cell.angle_beta   90.00
_cell.angle_gamma   90.00
#
_symmetry.space_group_name_H-M   'P 1'
#
loop_
_entity.id
_entity.type
_entity.pdbx_description
1 polymer ?
#
loop_
_entity_poly.entity_id
_entity_poly.type
_entity_poly.pdbx_seq_one_letter_code
_entity_poly.pdbx_strand_id
1 'polypeptide(L)'
;MDTWSIARIALAGDAGYSPGPAVGGGTAVAVLGGYVLARQLAHHDFHGARAFPATEQTMTPIIVRAREAAPTTLRELVPTGSASA
;
A
#
# COMPACT_ATOMS: atom_id res chain seq x y z
N MET A 1 0.33 -8.39 8.02
CA MET A 1 1.25 -7.81 9.02
C MET A 1 0.54 -6.60 9.60
N ASP A 2 0.70 -6.40 10.90
CA ASP A 2 0.08 -5.27 11.60
C ASP A 2 0.87 -3.96 11.39
N THR A 3 2.14 -4.06 10.99
CA THR A 3 3.02 -2.94 10.64
C THR A 3 3.80 -3.21 9.35
N TRP A 4 4.35 -2.16 8.73
CA TRP A 4 5.20 -2.28 7.54
C TRP A 4 6.69 -2.12 7.81
N SER A 5 7.07 -2.13 9.09
CA SER A 5 8.46 -1.99 9.50
C SER A 5 8.75 -2.76 10.78
N ILE A 6 10.00 -3.23 10.88
CA ILE A 6 10.56 -3.86 12.08
C ILE A 6 11.99 -3.36 12.25
N ALA A 7 12.29 -2.81 13.42
CA ALA A 7 13.58 -2.25 13.78
C ALA A 7 14.12 -1.26 12.72
N ARG A 8 15.10 -1.67 11.90
CA ARG A 8 15.74 -0.84 10.86
C ARG A 8 15.31 -1.23 9.44
N ILE A 9 14.28 -2.07 9.30
CA ILE A 9 13.79 -2.60 8.02
C ILE A 9 12.38 -2.05 7.79
N ALA A 10 12.15 -1.51 6.60
CA ALA A 10 10.83 -1.06 6.14
C ALA A 10 10.49 -1.73 4.81
N LEU A 11 9.23 -2.12 4.65
CA LEU A 11 8.66 -2.62 3.41
C LEU A 11 8.11 -1.44 2.59
N ALA A 12 8.30 -1.49 1.28
CA ALA A 12 7.82 -0.45 0.36
C ALA A 12 7.10 -1.06 -0.85
N GLY A 13 6.18 -0.30 -1.44
CA GLY A 13 5.38 -0.74 -2.57
C GLY A 13 4.57 -2.00 -2.25
N ASP A 14 4.45 -2.90 -3.23
CA ASP A 14 3.65 -4.11 -3.09
C ASP A 14 4.14 -5.07 -2.00
N ALA A 15 5.41 -4.99 -1.59
CA ALA A 15 5.94 -5.78 -0.49
C ALA A 15 5.31 -5.41 0.87
N GLY A 16 4.91 -4.15 1.06
CA GLY A 16 4.30 -3.67 2.31
C GLY A 16 2.78 -3.51 2.20
N TYR A 17 2.31 -2.91 1.11
CA TYR A 17 0.97 -2.35 1.05
C TYR A 17 0.36 -2.42 -0.35
N SER A 18 0.42 -3.59 -0.97
CA SER A 18 -0.24 -3.80 -2.27
C SER A 18 -1.74 -3.47 -2.21
N PRO A 19 -2.28 -2.71 -3.19
CA PRO A 19 -3.71 -2.42 -3.29
C PRO A 19 -4.54 -3.63 -3.74
N GLY A 20 -3.90 -4.66 -4.31
CA GLY A 20 -4.53 -5.87 -4.82
C GLY A 20 -4.65 -5.86 -6.36
N PRO A 21 -4.63 -7.04 -6.99
CA PRO A 21 -4.51 -7.17 -8.45
C PRO A 21 -5.69 -6.56 -9.21
N ALA A 22 -6.89 -6.59 -8.64
CA ALA A 22 -8.10 -6.06 -9.29
C ALA A 22 -8.25 -4.54 -9.18
N VAL A 23 -7.64 -3.91 -8.17
CA VAL A 23 -7.67 -2.45 -8.00
C VAL A 23 -6.71 -1.78 -8.99
N GLY A 24 -5.58 -2.44 -9.29
CA GLY A 24 -4.45 -1.81 -9.95
C GLY A 24 -3.77 -0.77 -9.05
N GLY A 25 -2.91 0.07 -9.63
CA GLY A 25 -2.29 1.19 -8.90
C GLY A 25 -1.04 0.87 -8.08
N GLY A 26 -0.49 -0.36 -8.17
CA GLY A 26 0.75 -0.73 -7.49
C GLY A 26 1.90 0.25 -7.75
N THR A 27 2.07 0.72 -9.00
CA THR A 27 3.06 1.74 -9.36
C THR A 27 2.81 3.08 -8.67
N ALA A 28 1.56 3.55 -8.65
CA ALA A 28 1.22 4.83 -8.02
C ALA A 28 1.51 4.78 -6.51
N VAL A 29 1.12 3.68 -5.87
CA VAL A 29 1.36 3.43 -4.45
C VAL A 29 2.85 3.26 -4.13
N ALA A 30 3.62 2.62 -5.00
CA ALA A 30 5.08 2.53 -4.85
C ALA A 30 5.75 3.90 -4.93
N VAL A 31 5.36 4.74 -5.88
CA VAL A 31 5.89 6.12 -6.02
C VAL A 31 5.53 6.97 -4.79
N LEU A 32 4.25 6.99 -4.41
CA LEU A 32 3.78 7.74 -3.24
C LEU A 32 4.45 7.26 -1.95
N GLY A 33 4.50 5.94 -1.74
CA GLY A 33 5.11 5.33 -0.58
C GLY A 33 6.62 5.62 -0.48
N GLY A 34 7.34 5.57 -1.60
CA GLY A 34 8.74 5.96 -1.66
C GLY A 34 8.96 7.43 -1.32
N TYR A 35 8.13 8.31 -1.88
CA TYR A 35 8.19 9.75 -1.59
C TYR A 35 7.92 10.07 -0.11
N VAL A 36 6.84 9.49 0.46
CA VAL A 36 6.51 9.69 1.87
C VAL A 36 7.63 9.16 2.77
N LEU A 37 8.15 7.95 2.50
CA LEU A 37 9.25 7.38 3.28
C LEU A 37 10.49 8.28 3.26
N ALA A 38 10.90 8.74 2.08
CA ALA A 38 12.04 9.66 1.93
C ALA A 38 11.81 10.97 2.70
N ARG A 39 10.60 11.54 2.61
CA ARG A 39 10.22 12.75 3.34
C ARG A 39 10.30 12.56 4.85
N GLN A 40 9.75 11.46 5.38
CA GLN A 40 9.74 11.20 6.83
C GLN A 40 11.15 10.91 7.35
N LEU A 41 11.98 10.20 6.57
CA LEU A 41 13.39 10.02 6.91
C LEU A 41 14.12 11.36 6.99
N ALA A 42 13.93 12.24 6.00
CA ALA A 42 14.54 13.56 6.00
C ALA A 42 14.05 14.44 7.18
N HIS A 43 12.77 14.34 7.56
CA HIS A 43 12.20 15.09 8.69
C HIS A 43 12.66 14.62 10.07
N HIS A 44 13.18 13.41 10.16
CA HIS A 44 13.57 12.77 11.42
C HIS A 44 15.06 12.41 11.45
N ASP A 45 15.91 13.17 10.76
CA ASP A 45 17.37 12.97 10.73
C ASP A 45 17.77 11.52 10.40
N PHE A 46 17.03 10.88 9.51
CA PHE A 46 17.18 9.48 9.10
C PHE A 46 17.03 8.45 10.25
N HIS A 47 16.37 8.83 11.35
CA HIS A 47 16.01 7.94 12.44
C HIS A 47 14.77 7.11 12.09
N GLY A 48 14.98 5.90 11.57
CA GLY A 48 13.93 4.95 11.17
C GLY A 48 12.88 4.67 12.26
N ALA A 49 13.28 4.62 13.53
CA ALA A 49 12.37 4.41 14.67
C ALA A 49 11.25 5.47 14.78
N ARG A 50 11.47 6.67 14.23
CA ARG A 50 10.45 7.74 14.13
C ARG A 50 9.85 7.84 12.73
N ALA A 51 10.69 7.70 11.70
CA ALA A 51 10.27 7.87 10.32
C ALA A 51 9.33 6.76 9.83
N PHE A 52 9.52 5.51 10.23
CA PHE A 52 8.69 4.41 9.73
C PHE A 52 7.25 4.47 10.27
N PRO A 53 7.00 4.68 11.57
CA PRO A 53 5.64 4.90 12.06
C PRO A 53 4.95 6.11 11.42
N ALA A 54 5.68 7.21 11.21
CA ALA A 54 5.12 8.40 10.53
C ALA A 54 4.75 8.13 9.06
N THR A 55 5.57 7.32 8.36
CA THR A 55 5.29 6.87 7.00
C THR A 55 4.02 6.02 6.97
N GLU A 56 3.92 5.05 7.90
CA GLU A 56 2.78 4.15 8.02
C GLU A 56 1.48 4.91 8.32
N GLN A 57 1.52 5.86 9.25
CA GLN A 57 0.37 6.74 9.56
C GLN A 57 -0.10 7.54 8.36
N THR A 58 0.84 8.06 7.55
CA THR A 58 0.50 8.84 6.35
C THR A 58 -0.10 7.95 5.24
N MET A 59 0.47 6.76 5.05
CA MET A 59 0.10 5.88 3.94
C MET A 59 -1.14 5.03 4.23
N THR A 60 -1.38 4.62 5.47
CA THR A 60 -2.53 3.77 5.87
C THR A 60 -3.88 4.21 5.27
N PRO A 61 -4.34 5.46 5.42
CA PRO A 61 -5.64 5.86 4.87
C PRO A 61 -5.70 5.76 3.34
N ILE A 62 -4.60 5.99 2.64
CA ILE A 62 -4.51 5.88 1.18
C ILE A 62 -4.68 4.42 0.76
N ILE A 63 -3.99 3.51 1.44
CA ILE A 63 -4.01 2.07 1.14
C ILE A 63 -5.36 1.44 1.47
N VAL A 64 -5.94 1.79 2.61
CA VAL A 64 -7.29 1.33 3.01
C VAL A 64 -8.30 1.73 1.95
N ARG A 65 -8.31 3.01 1.56
CA ARG A 65 -9.23 3.51 0.51
C ARG A 65 -9.01 2.84 -0.84
N ALA A 66 -7.76 2.58 -1.22
CA ALA A 66 -7.49 1.85 -2.46
C ALA A 66 -8.09 0.43 -2.43
N ARG A 67 -7.93 -0.28 -1.31
CA ARG A 67 -8.43 -1.66 -1.15
C ARG A 67 -9.95 -1.76 -1.11
N GLU A 68 -10.65 -0.72 -0.63
CA GLU A 68 -12.12 -0.68 -0.62
C GLU A 68 -12.73 -0.79 -2.02
N ALA A 69 -12.01 -0.40 -3.08
CA ALA A 69 -12.49 -0.54 -4.45
C ALA A 69 -12.49 -2.01 -4.93
N ALA A 70 -11.61 -2.86 -4.36
CA ALA A 70 -11.32 -4.19 -4.88
C ALA A 70 -12.55 -5.11 -5.08
N PRO A 71 -13.50 -5.21 -4.12
CA PRO A 71 -14.65 -6.10 -4.28
C PRO A 71 -15.57 -5.69 -5.42
N THR A 72 -15.71 -4.38 -5.65
CA THR A 72 -16.53 -3.85 -6.75
C THR A 72 -15.86 -4.14 -8.08
N THR A 73 -14.56 -3.81 -8.20
CA THR A 73 -13.79 -4.03 -9.44
C THR A 73 -13.71 -5.50 -9.81
N LEU A 74 -13.56 -6.40 -8.82
CA LEU A 74 -13.57 -7.85 -9.04
C LEU A 74 -14.88 -8.37 -9.65
N ARG A 75 -16.03 -7.88 -9.19
CA ARG A 75 -17.35 -8.29 -9.72
C ARG A 75 -17.56 -7.85 -11.15
N GLU A 76 -16.99 -6.71 -11.54
CA GLU A 76 -17.07 -6.19 -12.91
C GLU A 76 -16.11 -6.91 -13.86
N LEU A 77 -14.90 -7.24 -13.39
CA LEU A 77 -13.87 -7.88 -14.22
C LEU A 77 -14.06 -9.38 -14.42
N VAL A 78 -14.60 -10.09 -13.44
CA VAL A 78 -14.74 -11.56 -13.50
C VAL A 78 -16.17 -11.92 -13.87
N PRO A 79 -16.42 -12.46 -15.08
CA PRO A 79 -17.75 -12.92 -15.45
C PRO A 79 -18.21 -14.02 -14.50
N THR A 80 -19.37 -13.86 -13.87
CA THR A 80 -19.94 -14.85 -12.93
C THR A 80 -20.86 -15.88 -13.59
N GLY A 81 -20.87 -15.93 -14.93
CA GLY A 81 -21.67 -16.91 -15.66
C GLY A 81 -21.02 -18.30 -15.63
N SER A 82 -21.75 -19.32 -15.18
CA SER A 82 -21.41 -20.68 -15.54
C SER A 82 -21.54 -20.81 -17.05
N ALA A 83 -20.50 -21.27 -17.74
CA ALA A 83 -20.63 -21.70 -19.12
C ALA A 83 -21.62 -22.89 -19.15
N SER A 84 -22.88 -22.61 -19.48
CA SER A 84 -23.83 -23.64 -19.87
C SER A 84 -23.41 -24.13 -21.26
N ALA A 85 -22.76 -25.29 -21.29
CA ALA A 85 -22.57 -26.09 -22.49
C ALA A 85 -23.87 -26.82 -22.86
#